data_AF-A0A5D4I0C2-F1
#
_entry.id   AF-A0A5D4I0C2-F1
#
_cell.length_a   1.000
_cell.length_b   1.000
_cell.length_c   1.000
_cell.angle_alpha   90.00
_cell.angle_beta   90.00
_cell.angle_gamma   90.00
#
_symmetry.space_group_name_H-M   'P 1'
#
loop_
_entity.id
_entity.type
_entity.pdbx_description
1 polymer ?
#
loop_
_entity_poly.entity_id
_entity_poly.type
_entity_poly.pdbx_seq_one_letter_code
_entity_poly.pdbx_strand_id
1 'polypeptide(L)' 'RSWEYAVFRGARLLDEVIPAMGVPAGVAVNVADPDGAMLFPPVVGIVPDGVAVDADADVPGGGRGL' A
#
# COMPACT_ATOMS: atom_id res chain seq x y z
N ARG A 1 9.25 21.11 11.29
CA ARG A 1 8.72 20.68 12.61
C ARG A 1 8.91 19.18 12.68
N SER A 2 9.67 18.67 13.64
CA SER A 2 9.77 17.24 13.94
C SER A 2 8.64 16.87 14.90
N TRP A 3 7.96 15.76 14.60
CA TRP A 3 6.96 15.18 15.47
C TRP A 3 7.58 13.94 16.13
N GLU A 4 7.18 13.62 17.35
CA GLU A 4 7.52 12.33 17.94
C GLU A 4 6.83 11.23 17.14
N TYR A 5 7.58 10.18 16.77
CA TYR A 5 7.07 9.04 16.01
C TYR A 5 7.63 7.73 16.54
N ALA A 6 6.89 6.65 16.32
CA ALA A 6 7.32 5.29 16.59
C ALA A 6 7.45 4.52 15.27
N VAL A 7 8.45 3.63 15.20
CA VAL A 7 8.71 2.79 14.01
C VAL A 7 8.03 1.44 14.21
N PHE A 8 7.24 1.03 13.22
CA PHE A 8 6.54 -0.25 13.21
C PHE A 8 6.84 -1.02 11.93
N ARG A 9 6.65 -2.35 11.96
CA ARG A 9 6.53 -3.12 10.73
C ARG A 9 5.17 -2.82 10.11
N GLY A 10 5.14 -2.44 8.84
CA GLY A 10 3.95 -1.85 8.17
C GLY A 10 2.63 -2.59 8.46
N ALA A 11 2.59 -3.91 8.26
CA ALA A 11 1.38 -4.72 8.49
C ALA A 11 0.83 -4.60 9.93
N ARG A 12 1.69 -4.53 10.94
CA ARG A 12 1.26 -4.45 12.36
C ARG A 12 0.54 -3.16 12.70
N LEU A 13 0.83 -2.07 11.99
CA LEU A 13 0.09 -0.84 12.21
C LEU A 13 -1.41 -1.07 11.92
N LEU A 14 -1.72 -1.68 10.78
CA LEU A 14 -3.10 -1.89 10.33
C LEU A 14 -3.76 -3.09 11.01
N ASP A 15 -2.99 -4.15 11.29
CA ASP A 15 -3.52 -5.42 11.80
C ASP A 15 -3.67 -5.45 13.33
N GLU A 16 -2.80 -4.73 14.05
CA GLU A 16 -2.76 -4.76 15.52
C GLU A 16 -3.10 -3.40 16.14
N VAL A 17 -2.40 -2.34 15.73
CA VAL A 17 -2.50 -1.03 16.40
C VAL A 17 -3.85 -0.37 16.16
N ILE A 18 -4.29 -0.28 14.90
CA ILE A 18 -5.56 0.37 14.54
C ILE A 18 -6.77 -0.33 15.20
N PRO A 19 -6.91 -1.68 15.15
CA PRO A 19 -8.00 -2.37 15.84
C PRO A 19 -7.98 -2.18 17.36
N ALA A 20 -6.80 -2.13 17.97
CA ALA A 20 -6.65 -1.96 19.41
C ALA A 20 -7.12 -0.58 19.93
N MET A 21 -7.30 0.41 19.04
CA MET A 21 -7.79 1.74 19.43
C MET A 21 -9.26 1.72 19.91
N GLY A 22 -10.05 0.70 19.57
CA GLY A 22 -11.43 0.55 20.03
C GLY A 22 -12.43 1.62 19.53
N VAL A 23 -11.99 2.50 18.64
CA VAL A 23 -12.77 3.58 18.04
C VAL A 23 -12.46 3.67 16.55
N PRO A 24 -13.35 4.25 15.71
CA PRO A 24 -13.04 4.49 14.31
C PRO A 24 -11.76 5.32 14.15
N ALA A 25 -10.82 4.82 13.36
CA ALA A 25 -9.54 5.48 13.08
C ALA A 25 -9.27 5.53 11.57
N GLY A 26 -8.71 6.63 11.10
CA GLY A 26 -8.25 6.81 9.72
C GLY A 26 -6.73 6.82 9.65
N VAL A 27 -6.18 6.37 8.51
CA VAL A 27 -4.73 6.37 8.27
C VAL A 27 -4.42 7.24 7.07
N ALA A 28 -3.50 8.19 7.24
CA ALA A 28 -2.92 8.96 6.15
C ALA A 28 -1.50 8.45 5.91
N VAL A 29 -1.20 8.08 4.67
CA VAL A 29 0.13 7.57 4.27
C VAL A 29 0.79 8.61 3.40
N ASN A 30 2.00 9.03 3.77
CA ASN A 30 2.87 9.78 2.87
C ASN A 30 3.75 8.80 2.10
N VAL A 31 3.48 8.68 0.81
CA VAL A 31 4.23 7.80 -0.09
C VAL A 31 5.41 8.53 -0.74
N ALA A 32 5.41 9.87 -0.74
CA ALA A 32 6.49 10.66 -1.31
C ALA A 32 7.53 10.97 -0.24
N ASP A 33 8.61 10.17 -0.22
CA ASP A 33 9.83 10.52 0.51
C ASP A 33 11.03 10.74 -0.45
N PRO A 34 12.08 11.44 0.00
CA PRO A 34 13.27 11.68 -0.81
C PRO A 34 14.05 10.41 -1.17
N ASP A 35 13.83 9.31 -0.45
CA ASP A 35 14.55 8.06 -0.57
C ASP A 35 13.86 7.08 -1.55
N GLY A 36 12.77 7.51 -2.20
CA GLY A 36 12.11 6.79 -3.26
C GLY A 36 11.07 5.79 -2.78
N ALA A 37 10.33 6.09 -1.71
CA ALA A 37 9.13 5.32 -1.37
C ALA A 37 8.14 5.24 -2.54
N MET A 38 7.55 4.06 -2.70
CA MET A 38 6.66 3.72 -3.82
C MET A 38 5.36 3.14 -3.30
N LEU A 39 4.24 3.54 -3.92
CA LEU A 39 2.98 2.84 -3.81
C LEU A 39 2.74 2.14 -5.14
N PHE A 40 2.81 0.82 -5.11
CA PHE A 40 2.50 0.00 -6.27
C PHE A 40 0.99 -0.12 -6.42
N PRO A 41 0.48 -0.17 -7.66
CA PRO A 41 -0.93 -0.42 -7.89
C PRO A 41 -1.34 -1.77 -7.28
N PRO A 42 -2.61 -1.93 -6.88
CA PRO A 42 -3.13 -3.22 -6.43
C PRO A 42 -3.16 -4.19 -7.62
N VAL A 43 -2.47 -5.33 -7.51
CA VAL A 43 -2.37 -6.33 -8.58
C VAL A 43 -2.90 -7.71 -8.18
N VAL A 44 -3.29 -8.51 -9.18
CA VAL A 44 -3.76 -9.89 -9.00
C VAL A 44 -2.75 -10.73 -8.22
N GLY A 45 -3.26 -11.60 -7.35
CA GLY A 45 -2.44 -12.46 -6.49
C GLY A 45 -1.88 -11.78 -5.24
N ILE A 46 -2.02 -10.45 -5.12
CA ILE A 46 -1.72 -9.69 -3.89
C ILE A 46 -3.01 -9.20 -3.24
N VAL A 47 -3.90 -8.60 -4.04
CA VAL A 47 -5.22 -8.12 -3.60
C VAL A 47 -6.34 -8.98 -4.20
N PRO A 48 -7.58 -8.88 -3.70
CA PRO A 48 -8.73 -9.49 -4.37
C PRO A 48 -8.90 -8.98 -5.80
N ASP A 49 -9.21 -9.89 -6.73
CA ASP A 49 -9.30 -9.59 -8.17
C ASP A 49 -10.22 -8.41 -8.49
N GLY A 50 -11.35 -8.29 -7.80
CA GLY A 50 -12.33 -7.22 -8.04
C GLY A 50 -11.85 -5.79 -7.75
N VAL A 51 -10.65 -5.62 -7.16
CA VAL A 51 -10.01 -4.31 -6.96
C VAL A 51 -8.61 -4.23 -7.58
N ALA A 52 -8.13 -5.30 -8.21
CA ALA A 52 -6.85 -5.31 -8.89
C ALA A 52 -6.93 -4.55 -10.22
N VAL A 53 -5.94 -3.72 -10.53
CA VAL A 53 -5.95 -2.91 -11.76
C VAL A 53 -5.59 -3.72 -13.01
N ASP A 54 -4.93 -4.87 -12.84
CA ASP A 54 -4.49 -5.77 -13.90
C ASP A 54 -5.39 -7.00 -14.07
N ALA A 55 -6.54 -7.06 -13.38
CA ALA A 55 -7.49 -8.19 -13.48
C ALA A 55 -8.07 -8.36 -14.89
N ASP A 56 -8.30 -7.26 -15.61
CA ASP A 56 -8.82 -7.26 -16.99
C ASP A 56 -7.71 -7.08 -18.04
N ALA A 57 -6.45 -6.93 -17.58
CA ALA A 57 -5.32 -6.91 -18.48
C ALA A 57 -4.99 -8.36 -18.85
N ASP A 58 -5.53 -8.81 -19.99
CA ASP A 58 -4.96 -9.99 -20.66
C ASP A 58 -3.45 -9.71 -20.84
N VAL A 59 -2.60 -10.45 -20.15
CA VAL A 59 -1.15 -10.29 -20.26
C VAL A 59 -0.62 -11.30 -21.28
N PRO A 60 -0.45 -10.93 -22.56
CA PRO A 60 0.63 -11.49 -23.35
C PRO A 60 1.88 -10.68 -23.03
N GLY A 61 2.85 -11.31 -22.37
CA GLY A 61 4.15 -10.68 -22.11
C GLY A 61 4.77 -10.09 -23.38
N GLY A 62 5.22 -8.83 -23.32
CA GLY A 62 6.09 -8.25 -24.34
C GLY A 62 5.75 -6.82 -24.77
N GLY A 63 6.15 -5.84 -23.96
CA GLY A 63 6.32 -4.46 -24.41
C GLY A 63 7.79 -4.10 -24.52
N ARG A 64 8.46 -4.51 -25.62
CA ARG A 64 9.69 -3.84 -26.06
C ARG A 64 9.32 -2.44 -26.56
N GLY A 65 9.99 -1.44 -26.01
CA GLY A 65 10.26 -0.15 -26.67
C GLY A 65 9.19 0.92 -26.50
N LEU A 66 9.50 1.93 -25.69
CA LEU A 66 9.84 3.28 -26.19
C LEU A 66 11.06 3.77 -25.41
#